data_AF-A0A9E3EJR0-F1
#
_entry.id   AF-A0A9E3EJR0-F1
#
_cell.length_a   1.000
_cell.length_b   1.000
_cell.length_c   1.000
_cell.angle_alpha   90.00
_cell.angle_beta   90.00
_cell.angle_gamma   90.00
#
_symmetry.space_group_name_H-M   'P 1'
#
loop_
_entity.id
_entity.type
_entity.pdbx_description
1 polymer ?
#
loop_
_entity_poly.entity_id
_entity_poly.type
_entity_poly.pdbx_seq_one_letter_code
_entity_poly.pdbx_strand_id
1 'polypeptide(L)'
;MATVFDCTQDCSAKAPAIKAAGYDTVLRYYSVNAWKRMEPAEARNLASAGLRIGVVYQDRQNQTADFSESKGKNAGTNALNYAQNSIMQPEGSGIYFSADFDPAPDDVTNCILPFFKGVRAALTGADGKSPYRIGIYGSGLTCRMLLEANLVELAWLAQSTGFREYDSFLSSKRWHLSQRMPSNLLGLGVDLDDTNPQQPDFGAFALGADHFGPALPAGGENYTVNASNGLRVRGGPGLEFDVVNVLAQGSAVTVVGRDGDWARIAKPGNTASDGYVFAAYLKSA
;
A
#
# COMPACT_ATOMS: atom_id res chain seq x y z
N MET A 1 -15.49 -18.49 2.43
CA MET A 1 -14.29 -17.86 3.02
C MET A 1 -13.70 -16.98 1.94
N ALA A 2 -13.31 -15.75 2.26
CA ALA A 2 -12.57 -14.94 1.31
C ALA A 2 -11.23 -15.63 1.04
N THR A 3 -10.91 -15.81 -0.23
CA THR A 3 -9.68 -16.38 -0.76
C THR A 3 -8.74 -15.22 -1.04
N VAL A 4 -7.65 -15.19 -0.28
CA VAL A 4 -6.68 -14.11 -0.24
C VAL A 4 -5.32 -14.70 -0.59
N PHE A 5 -4.49 -13.91 -1.27
CA PHE A 5 -3.10 -14.24 -1.49
C PHE A 5 -2.28 -12.96 -1.58
N ASP A 6 -0.99 -13.08 -1.31
CA ASP A 6 -0.01 -12.07 -1.65
C ASP A 6 0.83 -12.48 -2.86
N CYS A 7 1.27 -11.47 -3.60
CA CYS A 7 2.08 -11.67 -4.80
C CYS A 7 3.00 -10.48 -4.97
N THR A 8 4.27 -10.71 -5.28
CA THR A 8 5.23 -9.63 -5.61
C THR A 8 5.06 -9.13 -7.04
N GLN A 9 4.52 -9.94 -7.94
CA GLN A 9 4.36 -9.65 -9.37
C GLN A 9 3.11 -8.79 -9.65
N ASP A 10 3.17 -8.00 -10.72
CA ASP A 10 2.02 -7.26 -11.24
C ASP A 10 0.90 -8.23 -11.66
N CYS A 11 -0.28 -8.07 -11.06
CA CYS A 11 -1.45 -8.91 -11.25
C CYS A 11 -2.44 -8.37 -12.29
N SER A 12 -2.20 -7.20 -12.90
CA SER A 12 -3.11 -6.49 -13.82
C SER A 12 -3.68 -7.37 -14.92
N ALA A 13 -2.79 -8.03 -15.67
CA ALA A 13 -3.17 -8.84 -16.84
C ALA A 13 -4.00 -10.07 -16.46
N LYS A 14 -3.96 -10.47 -15.19
CA LYS A 14 -4.66 -11.65 -14.66
C LYS A 14 -5.85 -11.28 -13.79
N ALA A 15 -6.10 -10.00 -13.50
CA ALA A 15 -7.11 -9.57 -12.55
C ALA A 15 -8.52 -10.16 -12.82
N PRO A 16 -9.06 -10.15 -14.07
CA PRO A 16 -10.36 -10.79 -14.34
C PRO A 16 -10.34 -12.30 -14.12
N ALA A 17 -9.24 -12.98 -14.48
CA ALA A 17 -9.08 -14.41 -14.31
C ALA A 17 -8.88 -14.81 -12.84
N ILE A 18 -8.19 -13.98 -12.05
CA ILE A 18 -8.06 -14.13 -10.59
C ILE A 18 -9.45 -14.09 -9.95
N LYS A 19 -10.27 -13.10 -10.31
CA LYS A 19 -11.65 -13.01 -9.80
C LYS A 19 -12.50 -14.21 -10.23
N ALA A 20 -12.41 -14.63 -11.50
CA ALA A 20 -13.13 -15.79 -12.01
C ALA A 20 -12.69 -17.12 -11.37
N ALA A 21 -11.44 -17.22 -10.94
CA ALA A 21 -10.93 -18.34 -10.14
C ALA A 21 -11.44 -18.33 -8.69
N GLY A 22 -12.25 -17.34 -8.31
CA GLY A 22 -12.91 -17.25 -7.02
C GLY A 22 -12.08 -16.55 -5.95
N TYR A 23 -11.02 -15.81 -6.32
CA TYR A 23 -10.26 -14.96 -5.40
C TYR A 23 -10.91 -13.60 -5.21
N ASP A 24 -10.89 -13.09 -3.98
CA ASP A 24 -11.57 -11.83 -3.63
C ASP A 24 -10.62 -10.70 -3.28
N THR A 25 -9.43 -11.01 -2.77
CA THR A 25 -8.45 -10.01 -2.33
C THR A 25 -7.05 -10.37 -2.82
N VAL A 26 -6.31 -9.38 -3.29
CA VAL A 26 -4.87 -9.48 -3.57
C VAL A 26 -4.11 -8.59 -2.60
N LEU A 27 -3.17 -9.15 -1.85
CA LEU A 27 -2.25 -8.39 -1.01
C LEU A 27 -1.05 -7.97 -1.86
N ARG A 28 -0.76 -6.67 -1.89
CA ARG A 28 0.26 -6.08 -2.76
C ARG A 28 1.23 -5.19 -1.98
N TYR A 29 2.38 -4.94 -2.59
CA TYR A 29 3.49 -4.29 -1.87
C TYR A 29 3.54 -2.79 -2.07
N TYR A 30 3.79 -2.08 -0.97
CA TYR A 30 4.50 -0.81 -1.00
C TYR A 30 5.99 -1.08 -0.76
N SER A 31 6.86 -0.44 -1.55
CA SER A 31 8.31 -0.55 -1.44
C SER A 31 9.02 0.58 -2.17
N VAL A 32 10.24 0.93 -1.79
CA VAL A 32 11.09 1.77 -2.64
C VAL A 32 11.50 1.06 -3.94
N ASN A 33 11.41 -0.28 -3.98
CA ASN A 33 11.78 -1.11 -5.12
C ASN A 33 10.62 -1.27 -6.11
N ALA A 34 10.78 -0.70 -7.31
CA ALA A 34 9.72 -0.70 -8.34
C ALA A 34 9.33 -2.11 -8.83
N TRP A 35 10.23 -3.09 -8.80
CA TRP A 35 9.95 -4.43 -9.34
C TRP A 35 8.87 -5.21 -8.57
N LYS A 36 8.61 -4.86 -7.30
CA LYS A 36 7.59 -5.50 -6.46
C LYS A 36 6.42 -4.57 -6.09
N ARG A 37 6.65 -3.25 -6.17
CA ARG A 37 5.69 -2.23 -5.75
C ARG A 37 4.48 -2.25 -6.67
N MET A 38 3.28 -2.21 -6.07
CA MET A 38 2.04 -2.02 -6.83
C MET A 38 1.96 -0.59 -7.32
N GLU A 39 1.81 -0.43 -8.62
CA GLU A 39 1.59 0.87 -9.25
C GLU A 39 0.08 1.17 -9.42
N PRO A 40 -0.32 2.44 -9.61
CA PRO A 40 -1.73 2.81 -9.60
C PRO A 40 -2.54 2.21 -10.76
N ALA A 41 -1.93 2.02 -11.94
CA ALA A 41 -2.51 1.27 -13.04
C ALA A 41 -2.90 -0.16 -12.63
N GLU A 42 -2.06 -0.86 -11.86
CA GLU A 42 -2.37 -2.18 -11.33
C GLU A 42 -3.54 -2.12 -10.34
N ALA A 43 -3.51 -1.21 -9.38
CA ALA A 43 -4.59 -1.03 -8.42
C ALA A 43 -5.94 -0.77 -9.13
N ARG A 44 -5.94 0.03 -10.21
CA ARG A 44 -7.14 0.29 -11.05
C ARG A 44 -7.63 -0.99 -11.72
N ASN A 45 -6.74 -1.80 -12.27
CA ASN A 45 -7.10 -3.04 -12.96
C ASN A 45 -7.66 -4.09 -11.99
N LEU A 46 -7.06 -4.23 -10.80
CA LEU A 46 -7.55 -5.09 -9.73
C LEU A 46 -8.97 -4.66 -9.30
N ALA A 47 -9.15 -3.36 -9.04
CA ALA A 47 -10.45 -2.81 -8.64
C ALA A 47 -11.52 -2.97 -9.73
N SER A 48 -11.16 -2.74 -11.00
CA SER A 48 -12.08 -2.91 -12.14
C SER A 48 -12.52 -4.36 -12.33
N ALA A 49 -11.71 -5.33 -11.91
CA ALA A 49 -12.08 -6.74 -11.87
C ALA A 49 -12.92 -7.11 -10.62
N GLY A 50 -13.24 -6.16 -9.74
CA GLY A 50 -13.98 -6.41 -8.50
C GLY A 50 -13.16 -7.10 -7.42
N LEU A 51 -11.83 -6.96 -7.45
CA LEU A 51 -10.93 -7.43 -6.41
C LEU A 51 -10.74 -6.34 -5.35
N ARG A 52 -10.66 -6.76 -4.08
CA ARG A 52 -10.14 -5.94 -2.99
C ARG A 52 -8.62 -5.98 -2.98
N ILE A 53 -8.01 -4.98 -2.36
CA ILE A 53 -6.57 -4.85 -2.21
C ILE A 53 -6.26 -4.80 -0.72
N GLY A 54 -5.26 -5.56 -0.27
CA GLY A 54 -4.58 -5.31 1.00
C GLY A 54 -3.12 -4.93 0.74
N VAL A 55 -2.47 -4.31 1.72
CA VAL A 55 -1.15 -3.71 1.52
C VAL A 55 -0.15 -4.20 2.57
N VAL A 56 1.04 -4.56 2.09
CA VAL A 56 2.23 -4.77 2.93
C VAL A 56 3.38 -3.87 2.48
N TYR A 57 4.00 -3.17 3.41
CA TYR A 57 5.26 -2.47 3.21
C TYR A 57 6.43 -3.43 3.49
N GLN A 58 7.26 -3.65 2.47
CA GLN A 58 8.50 -4.40 2.60
C GLN A 58 9.51 -3.97 1.54
N ASP A 59 10.63 -3.44 2.00
CA ASP A 59 11.83 -3.25 1.17
C ASP A 59 12.76 -4.46 1.27
N ARG A 60 13.05 -4.85 2.51
CA ARG A 60 13.86 -6.01 2.89
C ARG A 60 13.30 -6.62 4.18
N GLN A 61 13.62 -5.99 5.32
CA GLN A 61 13.10 -6.35 6.66
C GLN A 61 13.27 -7.84 7.03
N ASN A 62 14.41 -8.44 6.71
CA ASN A 62 14.65 -9.89 6.89
C ASN A 62 15.82 -10.21 7.83
N GLN A 63 16.28 -9.22 8.60
CA GLN A 63 17.31 -9.37 9.62
C GLN A 63 17.23 -8.24 10.65
N THR A 64 17.73 -8.46 11.87
CA THR A 64 17.73 -7.47 12.96
C THR A 64 18.29 -6.10 12.56
N ALA A 65 19.36 -6.08 11.76
CA ALA A 65 20.00 -4.84 11.34
C ALA A 65 19.09 -3.93 10.48
N ASP A 66 17.98 -4.44 9.94
CA ASP A 66 17.02 -3.66 9.16
C ASP A 66 16.07 -2.82 10.05
N PHE A 67 16.13 -3.00 11.37
CA PHE A 67 15.19 -2.40 12.32
C PHE A 67 15.87 -1.40 13.25
N SER A 68 15.33 -0.19 13.25
CA SER A 68 15.57 0.85 14.25
C SER A 68 14.43 1.86 14.18
N GLU A 69 14.28 2.71 15.19
CA GLU A 69 13.23 3.74 15.19
C GLU A 69 13.31 4.68 13.97
N SER A 70 14.52 5.10 13.60
CA SER A 70 14.74 5.94 12.41
C SER A 70 14.33 5.22 11.11
N LYS A 71 14.71 3.94 10.97
CA LYS A 71 14.30 3.14 9.80
C LYS A 71 12.79 2.93 9.74
N GLY A 72 12.15 2.76 10.90
CA GLY A 72 10.71 2.68 11.04
C GLY A 72 10.00 3.96 10.63
N LYS A 73 10.53 5.11 11.07
CA LYS A 73 10.01 6.43 10.66
C LYS A 73 10.10 6.64 9.14
N ASN A 74 11.21 6.22 8.53
CA ASN A 74 11.37 6.29 7.07
C ASN A 74 10.39 5.37 6.33
N ALA A 75 10.28 4.11 6.77
CA ALA A 75 9.32 3.15 6.20
C ALA A 75 7.88 3.66 6.32
N GLY A 76 7.50 4.16 7.50
CA GLY A 76 6.18 4.75 7.73
C GLY A 76 5.92 5.99 6.87
N THR A 77 6.90 6.88 6.73
CA THR A 77 6.80 8.07 5.87
C THR A 77 6.60 7.68 4.40
N ASN A 78 7.36 6.69 3.92
CA ASN A 78 7.22 6.18 2.55
C ASN A 78 5.87 5.53 2.33
N ALA A 79 5.42 4.68 3.26
CA ALA A 79 4.12 4.04 3.19
C ALA A 79 2.98 5.06 3.18
N LEU A 80 3.00 6.04 4.10
CA LEU A 80 2.00 7.10 4.16
C LEU A 80 1.97 7.92 2.86
N ASN A 81 3.14 8.32 2.37
CA ASN A 81 3.25 9.08 1.13
C ASN A 81 2.71 8.29 -0.05
N TYR A 82 3.02 7.00 -0.17
CA TYR A 82 2.56 6.19 -1.30
C TYR A 82 1.06 5.89 -1.22
N ALA A 83 0.57 5.56 -0.02
CA ALA A 83 -0.84 5.37 0.28
C ALA A 83 -1.66 6.61 -0.11
N GLN A 84 -1.26 7.80 0.35
CA GLN A 84 -2.01 9.03 0.11
C GLN A 84 -1.82 9.59 -1.30
N ASN A 85 -0.61 9.46 -1.87
CA ASN A 85 -0.23 10.17 -3.09
C ASN A 85 -0.10 9.36 -4.37
N SER A 86 -0.19 8.04 -4.29
CA SER A 86 -0.08 7.18 -5.46
C SER A 86 -1.29 6.28 -5.58
N ILE A 87 -1.67 5.60 -4.50
CA ILE A 87 -2.84 4.71 -4.51
C ILE A 87 -4.10 5.45 -4.08
N MET A 88 -3.96 6.56 -3.35
CA MET A 88 -5.04 7.25 -2.64
C MET A 88 -5.86 6.25 -1.82
N GLN A 89 -5.15 5.37 -1.12
CA GLN A 89 -5.72 4.30 -0.32
C GLN A 89 -6.78 4.87 0.65
N PRO A 90 -7.99 4.28 0.71
CA PRO A 90 -9.05 4.76 1.59
C PRO A 90 -8.64 4.77 3.06
N GLU A 91 -8.97 5.85 3.78
CA GLU A 91 -8.73 5.94 5.23
C GLU A 91 -9.47 4.81 5.99
N GLY A 92 -8.91 4.40 7.12
CA GLY A 92 -9.39 3.27 7.93
C GLY A 92 -8.93 1.89 7.43
N SER A 93 -8.35 1.79 6.22
CA SER A 93 -7.73 0.56 5.73
C SER A 93 -6.37 0.28 6.37
N GLY A 94 -5.83 -0.93 6.15
CA GLY A 94 -4.61 -1.42 6.77
C GLY A 94 -3.34 -1.28 5.93
N ILE A 95 -2.21 -1.11 6.60
CA ILE A 95 -0.86 -1.26 6.02
C ILE A 95 -0.07 -2.18 6.96
N TYR A 96 0.25 -3.39 6.50
CA TYR A 96 1.14 -4.29 7.21
C TYR A 96 2.59 -3.88 6.99
N PHE A 97 3.43 -3.92 8.02
CA PHE A 97 4.88 -3.79 7.89
C PHE A 97 5.52 -5.13 8.21
N SER A 98 6.55 -5.51 7.47
CA SER A 98 7.17 -6.83 7.57
C SER A 98 8.25 -6.90 8.65
N ALA A 99 8.32 -8.06 9.31
CA ALA A 99 9.51 -8.63 9.94
C ALA A 99 9.65 -10.07 9.42
N ASP A 100 10.28 -10.19 8.25
CA ASP A 100 10.33 -11.40 7.42
C ASP A 100 11.50 -12.32 7.81
N PHE A 101 11.55 -12.67 9.10
CA PHE A 101 12.51 -13.59 9.70
C PHE A 101 12.02 -14.01 11.10
N ASP A 102 12.79 -14.85 11.80
CA ASP A 102 12.47 -15.31 13.16
C ASP A 102 13.39 -14.66 14.22
N PRO A 103 13.12 -13.40 14.63
CA PRO A 103 13.95 -12.67 15.59
C PRO A 103 13.96 -13.34 16.97
N ALA A 104 15.08 -13.20 17.69
CA ALA A 104 15.10 -13.52 19.11
C ALA A 104 14.24 -12.50 19.90
N PRO A 105 13.72 -12.85 21.10
CA PRO A 105 12.94 -11.91 21.92
C PRO A 105 13.63 -10.57 22.19
N ASP A 106 14.96 -10.59 22.35
CA ASP A 106 15.75 -9.37 22.55
C ASP A 106 15.81 -8.52 21.28
N ASP A 107 15.88 -9.12 20.09
CA ASP A 107 15.83 -8.38 18.81
C ASP A 107 14.46 -7.74 18.60
N VAL A 108 13.38 -8.44 18.99
CA VAL A 108 12.03 -7.85 18.96
C VAL A 108 11.97 -6.64 19.88
N THR A 109 12.45 -6.79 21.12
CA THR A 109 12.42 -5.74 22.14
C THR A 109 13.26 -4.53 21.77
N ASN A 110 14.49 -4.75 21.30
CA ASN A 110 15.50 -3.72 21.14
C ASN A 110 15.55 -3.12 19.74
N CYS A 111 14.97 -3.78 18.73
CA CYS A 111 15.05 -3.32 17.34
C CYS A 111 13.67 -3.19 16.68
N ILE A 112 12.83 -4.21 16.75
CA ILE A 112 11.53 -4.21 16.04
C ILE A 112 10.51 -3.32 16.75
N LEU A 113 10.38 -3.37 18.08
CA LEU A 113 9.49 -2.45 18.82
C LEU A 113 9.87 -0.97 18.55
N PRO A 114 11.16 -0.55 18.61
CA PRO A 114 11.56 0.79 18.18
C PRO A 114 11.20 1.11 16.73
N PHE A 115 11.41 0.19 15.78
CA PHE A 115 10.99 0.38 14.40
C PHE A 115 9.49 0.70 14.31
N PHE A 116 8.64 -0.07 14.98
CA PHE A 116 7.19 0.19 14.96
C PHE A 116 6.78 1.46 15.71
N LYS A 117 7.53 1.91 16.73
CA LYS A 117 7.35 3.25 17.31
C LYS A 117 7.59 4.33 16.26
N GLY A 118 8.65 4.20 15.46
CA GLY A 118 8.95 5.09 14.34
C GLY A 118 7.87 5.07 13.25
N VAL A 119 7.39 3.88 12.87
CA VAL A 119 6.28 3.73 11.91
C VAL A 119 5.04 4.48 12.42
N ARG A 120 4.63 4.23 13.66
CA ARG A 120 3.47 4.90 14.26
C ARG A 120 3.66 6.41 14.31
N ALA A 121 4.84 6.89 14.72
CA ALA A 121 5.14 8.33 14.73
C ALA A 121 5.08 8.98 13.33
N ALA A 122 5.40 8.23 12.26
CA ALA A 122 5.30 8.74 10.89
C ALA A 122 3.86 8.72 10.36
N LEU A 123 3.07 7.72 10.75
CA LEU A 123 1.69 7.54 10.30
C LEU A 123 0.68 8.36 11.12
N THR A 124 1.06 8.87 12.28
CA THR A 124 0.19 9.64 13.17
C THR A 124 0.43 11.13 13.00
N GLY A 125 -0.64 11.87 12.65
CA GLY A 125 -0.62 13.33 12.53
C GLY A 125 -0.52 14.05 13.87
N ALA A 126 -0.44 15.39 13.82
CA ALA A 126 -0.41 16.24 15.02
C ALA A 126 -1.68 16.12 15.88
N ASP A 127 -2.78 15.65 15.30
CA ASP A 127 -4.05 15.34 15.98
C ASP A 127 -4.04 13.98 16.70
N GLY A 128 -2.91 13.27 16.66
CA GLY A 128 -2.75 11.97 17.31
C GLY A 128 -3.46 10.82 16.59
N LYS A 129 -3.99 11.05 15.37
CA LYS A 129 -4.69 10.03 14.59
C LYS A 129 -3.85 9.55 13.43
N SER A 130 -3.98 8.26 13.10
CA SER A 130 -3.46 7.72 11.86
C SER A 130 -4.60 7.50 10.87
N PRO A 131 -4.42 7.86 9.57
CA PRO A 131 -5.40 7.54 8.54
C PRO A 131 -5.46 6.04 8.22
N TYR A 132 -4.44 5.25 8.61
CA TYR A 132 -4.33 3.83 8.28
C TYR A 132 -4.05 2.98 9.52
N ARG A 133 -4.67 1.81 9.60
CA ARG A 133 -4.43 0.82 10.65
C ARG A 133 -3.08 0.17 10.43
N ILE A 134 -2.25 0.11 11.47
CA ILE A 134 -0.89 -0.45 11.37
C ILE A 134 -0.95 -1.95 11.62
N GLY A 135 -0.37 -2.74 10.71
CA GLY A 135 -0.24 -4.19 10.83
C GLY A 135 1.20 -4.67 10.90
N ILE A 136 1.38 -5.88 11.41
CA ILE A 136 2.65 -6.64 11.35
C ILE A 136 2.46 -7.89 10.50
N TYR A 137 3.38 -8.15 9.57
CA TYR A 137 3.64 -9.49 9.04
C TYR A 137 4.90 -10.05 9.71
N GLY A 138 4.84 -11.24 10.31
CA GLY A 138 6.02 -11.86 10.93
C GLY A 138 5.73 -13.10 11.78
N SER A 139 6.72 -13.51 12.60
CA SER A 139 6.57 -14.66 13.51
C SER A 139 5.45 -14.45 14.55
N GLY A 140 4.99 -15.55 15.16
CA GLY A 140 3.99 -15.49 16.24
C GLY A 140 4.48 -14.62 17.42
N LEU A 141 5.77 -14.74 17.76
CA LEU A 141 6.43 -13.93 18.78
C LEU A 141 6.34 -12.44 18.46
N THR A 142 6.72 -12.04 17.24
CA THR A 142 6.70 -10.63 16.82
C THR A 142 5.27 -10.09 16.77
N CYS A 143 4.32 -10.88 16.25
CA CYS A 143 2.91 -10.50 16.21
C CYS A 143 2.36 -10.26 17.63
N ARG A 144 2.59 -11.20 18.55
CA ARG A 144 2.12 -11.07 19.95
C ARG A 144 2.70 -9.83 20.62
N MET A 145 4.03 -9.67 20.57
CA MET A 145 4.72 -8.57 21.27
C MET A 145 4.30 -7.19 20.74
N LEU A 146 4.10 -7.03 19.43
CA LEU A 146 3.64 -5.76 18.86
C LEU A 146 2.18 -5.45 19.21
N LEU A 147 1.31 -6.45 19.23
CA LEU A 147 -0.08 -6.27 19.68
C LEU A 147 -0.13 -5.91 21.17
N GLU A 148 0.65 -6.58 22.03
CA GLU A 148 0.74 -6.29 23.47
C GLU A 148 1.33 -4.91 23.77
N ALA A 149 2.26 -4.44 22.94
CA ALA A 149 2.81 -3.09 23.03
C ALA A 149 1.85 -2.00 22.50
N ASN A 150 0.68 -2.38 21.98
CA ASN A 150 -0.28 -1.48 21.32
C ASN A 150 0.36 -0.64 20.19
N LEU A 151 1.34 -1.23 19.47
CA LEU A 151 2.00 -0.58 18.34
C LEU A 151 1.34 -0.91 17.00
N VAL A 152 0.56 -2.00 16.96
CA VAL A 152 -0.17 -2.47 15.78
C VAL A 152 -1.58 -2.89 16.18
N GLU A 153 -2.49 -2.87 15.21
CA GLU A 153 -3.88 -3.33 15.33
C GLU A 153 -4.12 -4.63 14.57
N LEU A 154 -3.35 -4.84 13.49
CA LEU A 154 -3.49 -5.97 12.58
C LEU A 154 -2.29 -6.91 12.71
N ALA A 155 -2.53 -8.21 12.53
CA ALA A 155 -1.47 -9.22 12.62
C ALA A 155 -1.62 -10.27 11.51
N TRP A 156 -0.56 -10.44 10.74
CA TRP A 156 -0.42 -11.40 9.66
C TRP A 156 0.68 -12.39 10.05
N LEU A 157 0.26 -13.60 10.42
CA LEU A 157 1.18 -14.65 10.83
C LEU A 157 1.91 -15.21 9.61
N ALA A 158 3.23 -15.17 9.63
CA ALA A 158 4.08 -15.74 8.59
C ALA A 158 3.89 -17.26 8.47
N GLN A 159 4.14 -17.80 7.27
CA GLN A 159 3.87 -19.21 6.97
C GLN A 159 4.72 -20.18 7.78
N SER A 160 5.98 -19.83 8.05
CA SER A 160 6.97 -20.75 8.62
C SER A 160 6.56 -21.26 10.00
N THR A 161 6.08 -22.50 10.05
CA THR A 161 5.58 -23.13 11.29
C THR A 161 6.67 -23.36 12.34
N GLY A 162 7.95 -23.30 11.94
CA GLY A 162 9.09 -23.38 12.84
C GLY A 162 9.46 -22.06 13.51
N PHE A 163 8.85 -20.94 13.11
CA PHE A 163 9.10 -19.65 13.75
C PHE A 163 8.52 -19.62 15.16
N ARG A 164 9.16 -18.83 16.02
CA ARG A 164 8.80 -18.75 17.44
C ARG A 164 7.33 -18.40 17.62
N GLU A 165 6.69 -19.19 18.48
CA GLU A 165 5.30 -19.02 18.90
C GLU A 165 4.26 -19.15 17.77
N TYR A 166 4.58 -19.81 16.65
CA TYR A 166 3.61 -20.05 15.58
C TYR A 166 2.30 -20.68 16.09
N ASP A 167 2.38 -21.86 16.72
CA ASP A 167 1.19 -22.60 17.17
C ASP A 167 0.40 -21.87 18.25
N SER A 168 1.10 -21.24 19.21
CA SER A 168 0.46 -20.48 20.29
C SER A 168 -0.23 -19.23 19.75
N PHE A 169 0.38 -18.51 18.81
CA PHE A 169 -0.25 -17.34 18.21
C PHE A 169 -1.41 -17.70 17.30
N LEU A 170 -1.28 -18.74 16.47
CA LEU A 170 -2.36 -19.25 15.62
C LEU A 170 -3.58 -19.69 16.45
N SER A 171 -3.33 -20.36 17.58
CA SER A 171 -4.35 -20.82 18.52
C SER A 171 -5.03 -19.67 19.28
N SER A 172 -4.33 -18.55 19.48
CA SER A 172 -4.87 -17.37 20.17
C SER A 172 -6.00 -16.66 19.42
N LYS A 173 -6.13 -16.90 18.10
CA LYS A 173 -7.10 -16.22 17.21
C LYS A 173 -6.99 -14.69 17.19
N ARG A 174 -5.84 -14.13 17.61
CA ARG A 174 -5.52 -12.70 17.52
C ARG A 174 -4.98 -12.28 16.15
N TRP A 175 -4.71 -13.23 15.25
CA TRP A 175 -4.30 -12.98 13.87
C TRP A 175 -5.49 -12.56 13.00
N HIS A 176 -5.22 -11.82 11.94
CA HIS A 176 -6.18 -11.39 10.92
C HIS A 176 -5.96 -12.16 9.62
N LEU A 177 -4.68 -12.37 9.28
CA LEU A 177 -4.22 -13.20 8.16
C LEU A 177 -3.23 -14.26 8.68
N SER A 178 -3.23 -15.42 8.05
CA SER A 178 -2.23 -16.47 8.29
C SER A 178 -1.76 -17.00 6.95
N GLN A 179 -0.48 -16.77 6.64
CA GLN A 179 0.11 -17.18 5.38
C GLN A 179 0.24 -18.71 5.32
N ARG A 180 0.04 -19.25 4.13
CA ARG A 180 0.15 -20.67 3.77
C ARG A 180 1.27 -20.86 2.78
N MET A 181 1.55 -22.13 2.49
CA MET A 181 2.58 -22.50 1.52
C MET A 181 2.36 -21.78 0.18
N PRO A 182 3.44 -21.37 -0.49
CA PRO A 182 3.40 -20.82 -1.84
C PRO A 182 2.67 -21.77 -2.80
N SER A 183 2.05 -21.18 -3.81
CA SER A 183 1.36 -21.86 -4.88
C SER A 183 1.62 -21.16 -6.22
N ASN A 184 1.17 -21.78 -7.31
CA ASN A 184 1.09 -21.14 -8.61
C ASN A 184 -0.38 -20.82 -8.94
N LEU A 185 -0.67 -19.56 -9.20
CA LEU A 185 -1.99 -19.10 -9.62
C LEU A 185 -1.88 -18.44 -10.99
N LEU A 186 -2.39 -19.11 -12.03
CA LEU A 186 -2.42 -18.57 -13.40
C LEU A 186 -1.04 -18.16 -13.96
N GLY A 187 0.03 -18.83 -13.51
CA GLY A 187 1.42 -18.51 -13.85
C GLY A 187 2.09 -17.49 -12.92
N LEU A 188 1.37 -16.97 -11.90
CA LEU A 188 1.94 -16.13 -10.85
C LEU A 188 2.43 -16.99 -9.69
N GLY A 189 3.63 -16.71 -9.16
CA GLY A 189 4.02 -17.21 -7.84
C GLY A 189 3.26 -16.41 -6.78
N VAL A 190 2.47 -17.10 -5.96
CA VAL A 190 1.62 -16.47 -4.94
C VAL A 190 1.78 -17.20 -3.62
N ASP A 191 1.63 -16.47 -2.52
CA ASP A 191 1.51 -17.05 -1.19
C ASP A 191 0.04 -16.94 -0.78
N LEU A 192 -0.60 -18.07 -0.47
CA LEU A 192 -2.02 -18.08 -0.11
C LEU A 192 -2.19 -17.64 1.35
N ASP A 193 -3.30 -16.98 1.68
CA ASP A 193 -3.60 -16.53 3.03
C ASP A 193 -4.98 -17.00 3.49
N ASP A 194 -5.03 -17.57 4.69
CA ASP A 194 -6.29 -17.79 5.38
C ASP A 194 -6.73 -16.49 6.08
N THR A 195 -8.04 -16.23 6.07
CA THR A 195 -8.67 -15.11 6.79
C THR A 195 -9.28 -15.62 8.09
N ASN A 196 -9.11 -14.89 9.19
CA ASN A 196 -9.69 -15.26 10.47
C ASN A 196 -11.18 -14.85 10.54
N PRO A 197 -12.13 -15.79 10.68
CA PRO A 197 -13.55 -15.44 10.81
C PRO A 197 -13.89 -14.64 12.07
N GLN A 198 -13.04 -14.68 13.11
CA GLN A 198 -13.20 -13.91 14.34
C GLN A 198 -12.63 -12.50 14.23
N GLN A 199 -11.81 -12.23 13.21
CA GLN A 199 -11.22 -10.93 12.91
C GLN A 199 -11.35 -10.65 11.39
N PRO A 200 -12.60 -10.57 10.87
CA PRO A 200 -12.85 -10.59 9.43
C PRO A 200 -12.40 -9.31 8.71
N ASP A 201 -12.21 -8.21 9.45
CA ASP A 201 -11.64 -6.98 8.92
C ASP A 201 -10.11 -6.95 9.10
N PHE A 202 -9.43 -7.52 8.11
CA PHE A 202 -7.97 -7.54 8.00
C PHE A 202 -7.39 -6.30 7.30
N GLY A 203 -8.17 -5.23 7.12
CA GLY A 203 -7.69 -3.95 6.58
C GLY A 203 -7.65 -3.87 5.05
N ALA A 204 -8.16 -4.86 4.32
CA ALA A 204 -8.30 -4.75 2.87
C ALA A 204 -9.39 -3.75 2.47
N PHE A 205 -9.20 -3.09 1.33
CA PHE A 205 -10.09 -2.06 0.81
C PHE A 205 -10.52 -2.36 -0.63
N ALA A 206 -11.64 -1.78 -1.04
CA ALA A 206 -12.03 -1.70 -2.45
C ALA A 206 -11.75 -0.28 -2.94
N LEU A 207 -11.42 -0.16 -4.22
CA LEU A 207 -11.34 1.14 -4.90
C LEU A 207 -12.53 1.27 -5.83
N GLY A 208 -13.14 2.46 -5.88
CA GLY A 208 -14.18 2.76 -6.87
C GLY A 208 -13.63 2.72 -8.31
N ALA A 209 -14.50 2.51 -9.29
CA ALA A 209 -14.11 2.56 -10.71
C ALA A 209 -13.58 3.96 -11.12
N ASP A 210 -14.04 5.00 -10.43
CA ASP A 210 -13.65 6.40 -10.53
C ASP A 210 -12.58 6.80 -9.50
N HIS A 211 -12.01 5.85 -8.75
CA HIS A 211 -11.08 6.14 -7.65
C HIS A 211 -9.87 6.94 -8.10
N PHE A 212 -9.37 6.67 -9.30
CA PHE A 212 -8.27 7.43 -9.90
C PHE A 212 -8.77 8.54 -10.86
N GLY A 213 -10.04 8.93 -10.75
CA GLY A 213 -10.80 9.65 -11.78
C GLY A 213 -11.16 8.76 -12.97
N PRO A 214 -12.04 9.21 -13.88
CA PRO A 214 -12.15 8.57 -15.19
C PRO A 214 -10.77 8.54 -15.87
N ALA A 215 -10.56 7.60 -16.80
CA ALA A 215 -9.48 7.75 -17.75
C ALA A 215 -9.73 9.05 -18.53
N LEU A 216 -9.08 10.14 -18.10
CA LEU A 216 -9.30 11.45 -18.71
C LEU A 216 -8.93 11.32 -20.20
N PRO A 217 -9.82 11.70 -21.12
CA PRO A 217 -9.54 11.62 -22.54
C PRO A 217 -8.27 12.41 -22.88
N ALA A 218 -7.50 11.89 -23.83
CA ALA A 218 -6.31 12.58 -24.33
C ALA A 218 -6.74 13.81 -25.14
N GLY A 219 -6.91 14.97 -24.51
CA GLY A 219 -6.92 16.25 -25.20
C GLY A 219 -7.83 17.33 -24.61
N GLY A 220 -7.24 18.51 -24.35
CA GLY A 220 -7.90 19.82 -24.38
C GLY A 220 -8.90 20.13 -23.26
N GLU A 221 -9.23 19.17 -22.41
CA GLU A 221 -10.22 19.35 -21.34
C GLU A 221 -9.63 20.03 -20.10
N ASN A 222 -10.46 20.86 -19.47
CA ASN A 222 -10.12 21.58 -18.24
C ASN A 222 -10.48 20.75 -17.00
N TYR A 223 -9.55 20.72 -16.06
CA TYR A 223 -9.64 20.01 -14.79
C TYR A 223 -9.32 20.96 -13.64
N THR A 224 -9.71 20.57 -12.43
CA THR A 224 -9.32 21.24 -11.19
C THR A 224 -8.53 20.31 -10.29
N VAL A 225 -7.55 20.88 -9.58
CA VAL A 225 -6.73 20.17 -8.60
C VAL A 225 -7.56 19.80 -7.37
N ASN A 226 -7.58 18.51 -7.03
CA ASN A 226 -8.26 17.93 -5.87
C ASN A 226 -7.27 17.41 -4.80
N ALA A 227 -6.13 18.07 -4.65
CA ALA A 227 -5.14 17.76 -3.62
C ALA A 227 -5.19 18.83 -2.51
N SER A 228 -5.59 18.44 -1.29
CA SER A 228 -5.78 19.35 -0.15
C SER A 228 -4.49 20.07 0.29
N ASN A 229 -3.34 19.42 0.12
CA ASN A 229 -2.02 19.96 0.47
C ASN A 229 -1.24 20.52 -0.74
N GLY A 230 -1.94 20.75 -1.85
CA GLY A 230 -1.35 21.14 -3.12
C GLY A 230 -0.79 19.96 -3.93
N LEU A 231 -0.84 20.09 -5.25
CA LEU A 231 -0.43 19.07 -6.21
C LEU A 231 0.94 19.42 -6.79
N ARG A 232 1.93 18.56 -6.54
CA ARG A 232 3.28 18.71 -7.09
C ARG A 232 3.25 18.46 -8.60
N VAL A 233 3.76 19.44 -9.35
CA VAL A 233 4.06 19.33 -10.77
C VAL A 233 5.51 18.90 -10.93
N ARG A 234 5.76 17.89 -11.74
CA ARG A 234 7.07 17.31 -11.97
C ARG A 234 7.54 17.49 -13.41
N GLY A 235 8.85 17.43 -13.61
CA GLY A 235 9.47 17.54 -14.94
C GLY A 235 9.17 16.36 -15.87
N GLY A 236 8.71 15.23 -15.34
CA GLY A 236 8.38 14.03 -16.11
C GLY A 236 7.36 13.13 -15.39
N PRO A 237 6.87 12.09 -16.07
CA PRO A 237 5.81 11.21 -15.58
C PRO A 237 6.33 10.16 -14.58
N GLY A 238 6.67 10.59 -13.37
CA GLY A 238 7.21 9.71 -12.33
C GLY A 238 7.66 10.46 -11.08
N LEU A 239 7.85 9.74 -9.97
CA LEU A 239 8.31 10.32 -8.70
C LEU A 239 9.82 10.62 -8.68
N GLU A 240 10.57 10.01 -9.60
CA GLU A 240 12.00 10.19 -9.85
C GLU A 240 12.33 11.53 -10.50
N PHE A 241 11.35 12.21 -11.12
CA PHE A 241 11.54 13.52 -11.72
C PHE A 241 11.41 14.63 -10.69
N ASP A 242 12.22 15.69 -10.84
CA ASP A 242 12.18 16.85 -9.96
C ASP A 242 10.81 17.53 -9.93
N VAL A 243 10.44 18.05 -8.76
CA VAL A 243 9.27 18.89 -8.58
C VAL A 243 9.59 20.29 -9.09
N VAL A 244 8.91 20.72 -10.14
CA VAL A 244 9.12 22.02 -10.81
C VAL A 244 8.13 23.09 -10.34
N ASN A 245 6.98 22.68 -9.79
CA ASN A 245 5.96 23.59 -9.26
C ASN A 245 5.03 22.88 -8.27
N VAL A 246 4.19 23.62 -7.54
CA VAL A 246 3.09 23.10 -6.71
C VAL A 246 1.82 23.91 -6.98
N LEU A 247 0.74 23.23 -7.37
CA LEU A 247 -0.57 23.84 -7.62
C LEU A 247 -1.44 23.76 -6.37
N ALA A 248 -2.12 24.85 -6.00
CA ALA A 248 -3.06 24.83 -4.89
C ALA A 248 -4.33 24.01 -5.24
N GLN A 249 -5.04 23.51 -4.22
CA GLN A 249 -6.37 22.92 -4.41
C GLN A 249 -7.30 23.89 -5.16
N GLY A 250 -8.06 23.39 -6.13
CA GLY A 250 -8.97 24.18 -6.96
C GLY A 250 -8.29 24.86 -8.16
N SER A 251 -6.96 24.81 -8.29
CA SER A 251 -6.27 25.35 -9.46
C SER A 251 -6.76 24.68 -10.74
N ALA A 252 -7.09 25.48 -11.76
CA ALA A 252 -7.49 24.97 -13.06
C ALA A 252 -6.27 24.60 -13.90
N VAL A 253 -6.35 23.47 -14.61
CA VAL A 253 -5.32 22.98 -15.55
C VAL A 253 -5.98 22.41 -16.79
N THR A 254 -5.29 22.44 -17.92
CA THR A 254 -5.68 21.70 -19.13
C THR A 254 -4.82 20.44 -19.25
N VAL A 255 -5.42 19.29 -19.48
CA VAL A 255 -4.67 18.06 -19.74
C VAL A 255 -4.35 17.96 -21.24
N VAL A 256 -3.06 17.99 -21.56
CA VAL A 256 -2.52 18.02 -22.95
C VAL A 256 -1.81 16.72 -23.35
N GLY A 257 -1.83 15.71 -22.49
CA GLY A 257 -1.26 14.39 -22.75
C GLY A 257 -1.29 13.49 -21.52
N ARG A 258 -1.01 12.20 -21.74
CA ARG A 258 -0.92 11.20 -20.67
C ARG A 258 0.24 10.27 -20.89
N ASP A 259 0.87 9.89 -19.78
CA ASP A 259 1.92 8.89 -19.68
C ASP A 259 1.62 8.03 -18.45
N GLY A 260 0.89 6.93 -18.66
CA GLY A 260 0.36 6.09 -17.60
C GLY A 260 -0.62 6.85 -16.69
N ASP A 261 -0.32 6.89 -15.39
CA ASP A 261 -1.11 7.60 -14.38
C ASP A 261 -0.74 9.09 -14.23
N TRP A 262 0.18 9.58 -15.06
CA TRP A 262 0.58 10.98 -15.07
C TRP A 262 -0.14 11.73 -16.19
N ALA A 263 -0.71 12.88 -15.83
CA ALA A 263 -1.26 13.85 -16.76
C ALA A 263 -0.19 14.89 -17.09
N ARG A 264 0.10 15.06 -18.38
CA ARG A 264 0.84 16.22 -18.87
C ARG A 264 -0.11 17.40 -18.89
N ILE A 265 0.20 18.43 -18.12
CA ILE A 265 -0.69 19.59 -17.92
C ILE A 265 -0.12 20.85 -18.56
N ALA A 266 -1.03 21.76 -18.91
CA ALA A 266 -0.74 23.13 -19.31
C ALA A 266 -1.66 24.08 -18.54
N LYS A 267 -1.28 25.36 -18.44
CA LYS A 267 -2.18 26.43 -18.01
C LYS A 267 -3.42 26.48 -18.91
N PRO A 268 -4.62 26.77 -18.36
CA PRO A 268 -5.82 26.95 -19.17
C PRO A 268 -5.60 27.92 -20.33
N GLY A 269 -5.92 27.49 -21.54
CA GLY A 269 -5.73 28.28 -22.77
C GLY A 269 -4.34 28.16 -23.41
N ASN A 270 -3.46 27.30 -22.89
CA ASN A 270 -2.15 26.98 -23.47
C ASN A 270 -2.06 25.50 -23.88
N THR A 271 -1.23 25.20 -24.88
CA THR A 271 -0.91 23.84 -25.31
C THR A 271 0.52 23.42 -24.95
N ALA A 272 1.38 24.36 -24.55
CA ALA A 272 2.73 24.04 -24.07
C ALA A 272 2.66 23.47 -22.66
N SER A 273 3.30 22.32 -22.47
CA SER A 273 3.33 21.60 -21.19
C SER A 273 4.05 22.42 -20.11
N ASP A 274 3.39 22.60 -18.97
CA ASP A 274 3.96 23.16 -17.74
C ASP A 274 4.50 22.05 -16.79
N GLY A 275 4.28 20.77 -17.14
CA GLY A 275 4.85 19.61 -16.47
C GLY A 275 3.85 18.47 -16.33
N TYR A 276 4.14 17.54 -15.42
CA TYR A 276 3.34 16.36 -15.16
C TYR A 276 2.78 16.37 -13.74
N VAL A 277 1.53 15.99 -13.60
CA VAL A 277 0.90 15.76 -12.29
C VAL A 277 0.31 14.36 -12.24
N PHE A 278 0.22 13.80 -11.05
CA PHE A 278 -0.46 12.53 -10.89
C PHE A 278 -1.96 12.72 -11.14
N ALA A 279 -2.49 12.07 -12.18
CA ALA A 279 -3.80 12.37 -12.77
C ALA A 279 -4.96 12.14 -11.79
N ALA A 280 -4.74 11.29 -10.80
CA ALA A 280 -5.71 10.95 -9.78
C ALA A 280 -6.09 12.14 -8.88
N TYR A 281 -5.26 13.19 -8.87
CA TYR A 281 -5.54 14.46 -8.19
C TYR A 281 -6.23 15.49 -9.07
N LEU A 282 -6.69 15.11 -10.25
CA LEU A 282 -7.48 15.96 -11.12
C LEU A 282 -8.93 15.49 -11.11
N LYS A 283 -9.87 16.43 -10.99
CA LYS A 283 -11.30 16.20 -11.22
C LYS A 283 -11.77 17.11 -12.34
N SER A 284 -12.78 16.70 -13.11
CA SER A 284 -13.39 17.55 -14.14
C SER A 284 -13.80 18.88 -13.51
N ALA A 285 -13.54 19.99 -14.22
CA ALA A 285 -13.89 21.33 -13.77
C ALA A 285 -15.42 21.53 -13.68
#